data_AF-A0A6P6Q130-F1
#
_entry.id   AF-A0A6P6Q130-F1
#
_cell.length_a   1.000
_cell.length_b   1.000
_cell.length_c   1.000
_cell.angle_alpha   90.00
_cell.angle_beta   90.00
_cell.angle_gamma   90.00
#
_symmetry.space_group_name_H-M   'P 1'
#
loop_
_entity.id
_entity.type
_entity.pdbx_description
1 polymer ?
#
loop_
_entity_poly.entity_id
_entity_poly.type
_entity_poly.pdbx_seq_one_letter_code
_entity_poly.pdbx_strand_id
1 'polypeptide(L)'
;MEIIVKNKLKLIKWLSLDHVFILQHVQANQLITSLHYRELMDMTGKDRVVIKLLDIIIGNGENVCRNFLNLLKNDDVNELYPELREWTKTVDTKETATTTRQPGIKVNSNISASDGSVVYSPIITGASLGSIEMNMTLAPLSLTRSDQKPGRECEHRTIQDYEKFLKENTSLLVQRVKNIDPVIDDLDLHVESVANVRAKPTDQNKMRELLTYVNCESIAKDLFNALCKHEKHLMNELLSSY
;
A
#
# COMPACT_ATOMS: atom_id res chain seq x y z
N MET A 1 -2.86 -19.61 7.50
CA MET A 1 -3.77 -20.65 8.08
C MET A 1 -3.11 -22.04 8.24
N GLU A 2 -2.41 -22.57 7.23
CA GLU A 2 -1.92 -23.98 7.23
C GLU A 2 -0.96 -24.36 8.37
N ILE A 3 -0.22 -23.41 8.92
CA ILE A 3 0.83 -23.67 9.93
C ILE A 3 0.23 -24.15 11.25
N ILE A 4 -0.89 -23.56 11.67
CA ILE A 4 -1.60 -23.92 12.90
C ILE A 4 -2.22 -25.31 12.76
N VAL A 5 -2.82 -25.61 11.60
CA VAL A 5 -3.41 -26.92 11.31
C VAL A 5 -2.33 -28.01 11.26
N LYS A 6 -1.22 -27.77 10.54
CA LYS A 6 -0.09 -28.72 10.42
C LYS A 6 0.59 -29.01 11.76
N ASN A 7 0.57 -28.06 12.70
CA ASN A 7 1.18 -28.21 14.03
C ASN A 7 0.17 -28.34 15.16
N LYS A 8 -1.12 -28.59 14.85
CA LYS A 8 -2.21 -28.63 15.84
C LYS A 8 -1.91 -29.54 17.02
N LEU A 9 -1.39 -30.75 16.76
CA LEU A 9 -1.03 -31.71 17.83
C LEU A 9 0.08 -31.20 18.76
N LYS A 10 1.07 -30.48 18.22
CA LYS A 10 2.15 -29.88 19.02
C LYS A 10 1.62 -28.73 19.87
N LEU A 11 0.81 -27.86 19.27
CA LEU A 11 0.14 -26.77 19.96
C LEU A 11 -0.76 -27.28 21.09
N ILE A 12 -1.50 -28.37 20.87
CA ILE A 12 -2.29 -29.01 21.93
C ILE A 12 -1.38 -29.44 23.07
N LYS A 13 -0.30 -30.17 22.78
CA LYS A 13 0.64 -30.64 23.81
C LYS A 13 1.23 -29.49 24.63
N TRP A 14 1.64 -28.40 23.97
CA TRP A 14 2.26 -27.25 24.64
C TRP A 14 1.26 -26.46 25.46
N LEU A 15 0.17 -26.03 24.84
CA LEU A 15 -0.83 -25.18 25.49
C LEU A 15 -1.65 -25.92 26.56
N SER A 16 -1.65 -27.26 26.56
CA SER A 16 -2.29 -28.05 27.61
C SER A 16 -1.49 -28.11 28.91
N LEU A 17 -0.22 -27.67 28.90
CA LEU A 17 0.57 -27.50 30.13
C LEU A 17 -0.09 -26.47 31.06
N ASP A 18 -0.52 -25.32 30.51
CA ASP A 18 -1.32 -24.31 31.22
C ASP A 18 -2.43 -23.70 30.35
N HIS A 19 -3.48 -24.52 30.16
CA HIS A 19 -4.67 -24.12 29.42
C HIS A 19 -5.38 -22.88 30.00
N VAL A 20 -5.23 -22.56 31.29
CA VAL A 20 -5.89 -21.40 31.91
C VAL A 20 -5.18 -20.12 31.51
N PHE A 21 -3.85 -20.12 31.56
CA PHE A 21 -3.03 -18.99 31.19
C PHE A 21 -3.27 -18.57 29.73
N ILE A 22 -3.21 -19.52 28.79
CA ILE A 22 -3.44 -19.21 27.37
C ILE A 22 -4.87 -18.69 27.15
N LEU A 23 -5.87 -19.25 27.84
CA LEU A 23 -7.26 -18.85 27.69
C LEU A 23 -7.49 -17.39 28.12
N GLN A 24 -6.84 -16.95 29.21
CA GLN A 24 -6.85 -15.57 29.66
C GLN A 24 -6.22 -14.63 28.63
N HIS A 25 -5.06 -15.00 28.08
CA HIS A 25 -4.38 -14.20 27.07
C HIS A 25 -5.16 -14.10 25.75
N VAL A 26 -5.79 -15.20 25.32
CA VAL A 26 -6.65 -15.23 24.13
C VAL A 26 -7.88 -14.34 24.33
N GLN A 27 -8.50 -14.34 25.51
CA GLN A 27 -9.60 -13.43 25.85
C GLN A 27 -9.15 -11.97 25.88
N ALA A 28 -8.02 -11.66 26.52
CA ALA A 28 -7.47 -10.31 26.62
C ALA A 28 -7.21 -9.70 25.23
N ASN A 29 -6.76 -10.52 24.28
CA ASN A 29 -6.52 -10.12 22.89
C ASN A 29 -7.77 -10.21 21.99
N GLN A 30 -8.96 -10.43 22.58
CA GLN A 30 -10.25 -10.51 21.90
C GLN A 30 -10.28 -11.53 20.73
N LEU A 31 -9.47 -12.59 20.81
CA LEU A 31 -9.41 -13.63 19.78
C LEU A 31 -10.64 -14.56 19.83
N ILE A 32 -11.26 -14.65 21.00
CA ILE A 32 -12.51 -15.37 21.24
C ILE A 32 -13.51 -14.48 21.96
N THR A 33 -14.79 -14.68 21.68
CA THR A 33 -15.89 -14.01 22.39
C THR A 33 -16.00 -14.51 23.83
N SER A 34 -16.52 -13.69 24.73
CA SER A 34 -16.79 -14.06 26.14
C SER A 34 -17.68 -15.29 26.29
N LEU A 35 -18.54 -15.59 25.30
CA LEU A 35 -19.33 -16.81 25.24
C LEU A 35 -18.45 -18.05 25.05
N HIS A 36 -17.58 -18.04 24.04
CA HIS A 36 -16.61 -19.11 23.78
C HIS A 36 -15.65 -19.30 24.96
N TYR A 37 -15.20 -18.22 25.61
CA TYR A 37 -14.37 -18.31 26.80
C TYR A 37 -15.06 -19.07 27.95
N ARG A 38 -16.33 -18.75 28.22
CA ARG A 38 -17.10 -19.39 29.28
C ARG A 38 -17.34 -20.87 28.99
N GLU A 39 -17.66 -21.20 27.74
CA GLU A 39 -17.77 -22.59 27.30
C GLU A 39 -16.46 -23.36 27.49
N LEU A 40 -15.32 -22.72 27.21
CA LEU A 40 -13.98 -23.27 27.38
C LEU A 40 -13.61 -23.45 28.86
N MET A 41 -14.05 -22.55 29.75
CA MET A 41 -13.87 -22.67 31.19
C MET A 41 -14.72 -23.77 31.83
N ASP A 42 -15.95 -23.98 31.35
CA ASP A 42 -16.83 -25.05 31.85
C ASP A 42 -16.41 -26.44 31.36
N MET A 43 -15.52 -26.53 30.37
CA MET A 43 -15.04 -27.80 29.84
C MET A 43 -14.02 -28.47 30.75
N THR A 44 -14.25 -29.76 31.03
CA THR A 44 -13.29 -30.59 31.77
C THR A 44 -12.28 -31.24 30.83
N GLY A 45 -10.98 -31.06 31.14
CA GLY A 45 -9.87 -31.71 30.46
C GLY A 45 -9.03 -30.73 29.64
N LYS A 46 -7.76 -30.57 30.04
CA LYS A 46 -6.81 -29.58 29.50
C LYS A 46 -6.69 -29.66 27.98
N ASP A 47 -6.50 -30.87 27.45
CA ASP A 47 -6.37 -31.12 26.02
C ASP A 47 -7.65 -30.79 25.25
N ARG A 48 -8.83 -31.10 25.83
CA ARG A 48 -10.13 -30.84 25.19
C ARG A 48 -10.41 -29.35 25.07
N VAL A 49 -10.06 -28.58 26.11
CA VAL A 49 -10.15 -27.12 26.11
C VAL A 49 -9.28 -26.55 25.00
N VAL A 50 -8.03 -26.98 24.90
CA VAL A 50 -7.09 -26.48 23.88
C VAL A 50 -7.51 -26.90 22.47
N ILE A 51 -8.00 -28.13 22.28
CA ILE A 51 -8.52 -28.59 20.99
C ILE A 51 -9.66 -27.67 20.52
N LYS A 52 -10.66 -27.46 21.37
CA LYS A 52 -11.83 -26.64 21.00
C LYS A 52 -11.44 -25.16 20.82
N LEU A 53 -10.50 -24.64 21.61
CA LEU A 53 -9.93 -23.31 21.41
C LEU A 53 -9.30 -23.17 20.01
N LEU A 54 -8.44 -24.12 19.61
CA LEU A 54 -7.82 -24.10 18.29
C LEU A 54 -8.86 -24.22 17.17
N ASP A 55 -9.89 -25.05 17.35
CA ASP A 55 -10.97 -25.18 16.36
C ASP A 55 -11.76 -23.89 16.19
N ILE A 56 -12.03 -23.16 17.28
CA ILE A 56 -12.67 -21.84 17.22
C ILE A 56 -11.78 -20.84 16.48
N ILE A 57 -10.48 -20.80 16.79
CA ILE A 57 -9.52 -19.89 16.13
C ILE A 57 -9.42 -20.17 14.62
N ILE A 58 -9.39 -21.46 14.24
CA ILE A 58 -9.35 -21.87 12.83
C ILE A 58 -10.67 -21.52 12.14
N GLY A 59 -11.82 -21.75 12.81
CA GLY A 59 -13.16 -21.47 12.29
C GLY A 59 -13.47 -19.98 12.11
N ASN A 60 -12.89 -19.11 12.95
CA ASN A 60 -13.10 -17.66 12.89
C ASN A 60 -12.36 -16.97 11.72
N GLY A 61 -11.51 -17.70 11.00
CA GLY A 61 -10.86 -17.21 9.78
C GLY A 61 -9.41 -16.79 9.96
N GLU A 62 -8.79 -16.37 8.86
CA GLU A 62 -7.34 -16.23 8.79
C GLU A 62 -6.77 -15.07 9.61
N ASN A 63 -7.54 -13.98 9.77
CA ASN A 63 -7.11 -12.84 10.59
C ASN A 63 -6.93 -13.24 12.07
N VAL A 64 -7.87 -14.03 12.62
CA VAL A 64 -7.82 -14.50 14.00
C VAL A 64 -6.67 -15.50 14.18
N CYS A 65 -6.44 -16.37 13.21
CA CYS A 65 -5.27 -17.26 13.17
C CYS A 65 -3.94 -16.47 13.23
N ARG A 66 -3.80 -15.39 12.46
CA ARG A 66 -2.59 -14.55 12.47
C ARG A 66 -2.41 -13.85 13.82
N ASN A 67 -3.49 -13.28 14.36
CA ASN A 67 -3.44 -12.60 15.65
C ASN A 67 -3.12 -13.58 16.79
N PHE A 68 -3.65 -14.81 16.74
CA PHE A 68 -3.30 -15.87 17.67
C PHE A 68 -1.82 -16.27 17.55
N LEU A 69 -1.29 -16.40 16.33
CA LEU A 69 0.12 -16.71 16.14
C LEU A 69 1.02 -15.59 16.69
N ASN A 70 0.64 -14.32 16.51
CA ASN A 70 1.34 -13.19 17.13
C ASN A 70 1.27 -13.24 18.66
N LEU A 71 0.12 -13.61 19.23
CA LEU A 71 -0.02 -13.83 20.67
C LEU A 71 0.95 -14.91 21.17
N LEU A 72 1.06 -16.03 20.45
CA LEU A 72 2.00 -17.10 20.80
C LEU A 72 3.47 -16.66 20.70
N LYS A 73 3.77 -15.60 19.93
CA LYS A 73 5.11 -14.99 19.82
C LYS A 73 5.40 -13.96 20.90
N ASN A 74 4.41 -13.53 21.69
CA ASN A 74 4.65 -12.58 22.77
C ASN A 74 5.50 -13.22 23.87
N ASP A 75 6.43 -12.45 24.44
CA ASP A 75 7.38 -12.93 25.44
C ASP A 75 6.68 -13.54 26.66
N ASP A 76 5.59 -12.93 27.14
CA ASP A 76 4.77 -13.44 28.26
C ASP A 76 4.27 -14.88 28.03
N VAL A 77 3.93 -15.22 26.79
CA VAL A 77 3.46 -16.57 26.42
C VAL A 77 4.64 -17.49 26.14
N ASN A 78 5.69 -16.99 25.49
CA ASN A 78 6.90 -17.75 25.18
C ASN A 78 7.66 -18.21 26.44
N GLU A 79 7.64 -17.45 27.54
CA GLU A 79 8.34 -17.81 28.78
C GLU A 79 7.77 -19.10 29.40
N LEU A 80 6.46 -19.33 29.29
CA LEU A 80 5.79 -20.49 29.86
C LEU A 80 5.92 -21.76 29.02
N TYR A 81 6.25 -21.61 27.73
CA TYR A 81 6.29 -22.71 26.77
C TYR A 81 7.62 -22.75 26.02
N PRO A 82 8.69 -23.33 26.59
CA PRO A 82 10.01 -23.36 25.94
C PRO A 82 10.00 -24.09 24.59
N GLU A 83 9.25 -25.19 24.46
CA GLU A 83 9.08 -25.92 23.20
C GLU A 83 8.30 -25.10 22.15
N LEU A 84 7.31 -24.30 22.58
CA LEU A 84 6.60 -23.36 21.71
C LEU A 84 7.53 -22.25 21.22
N ARG A 85 8.36 -21.68 22.10
CA ARG A 85 9.34 -20.64 21.76
C ARG A 85 10.33 -21.11 20.71
N GLU A 86 10.78 -22.36 20.80
CA GLU A 86 11.65 -22.95 19.77
C GLU A 86 10.89 -23.08 18.44
N TRP A 87 9.64 -23.54 18.50
CA TRP A 87 8.80 -23.66 17.31
C TRP A 87 8.44 -22.32 16.67
N THR A 88 8.07 -21.28 17.44
CA THR A 88 7.71 -19.96 16.90
C THR A 88 8.87 -19.35 16.12
N LYS A 89 10.12 -19.54 16.57
CA LYS A 89 11.32 -19.20 15.80
C LYS A 89 11.39 -19.93 14.46
N THR A 90 11.06 -21.23 14.43
CA THR A 90 11.03 -22.00 13.17
C THR A 90 9.88 -21.60 12.25
N VAL A 91 8.76 -21.13 12.81
CA VAL A 91 7.60 -20.63 12.06
C VAL A 91 7.91 -19.29 11.42
N ASP A 92 8.58 -18.39 12.15
CA ASP A 92 9.14 -17.17 11.56
C ASP A 92 10.11 -17.51 10.43
N THR A 93 10.91 -18.57 10.58
CA THR A 93 11.86 -19.01 9.53
C THR A 93 11.16 -19.58 8.27
N LYS A 94 9.90 -19.98 8.35
CA LYS A 94 9.11 -20.46 7.18
C LYS A 94 8.12 -19.43 6.63
N GLU A 95 7.75 -18.42 7.42
CA GLU A 95 7.05 -17.21 6.93
C GLU A 95 8.04 -16.07 6.58
N THR A 96 9.35 -16.29 6.79
CA THR A 96 10.47 -15.52 6.22
C THR A 96 11.44 -16.39 5.42
N ALA A 97 10.92 -17.19 4.49
CA ALA A 97 11.54 -17.18 3.17
C ALA A 97 11.02 -15.91 2.47
N THR A 98 11.44 -14.70 2.84
CA THR A 98 12.78 -14.16 2.56
C THR A 98 13.17 -13.12 3.61
N THR A 99 14.18 -13.37 4.45
CA THR A 99 15.29 -12.44 4.75
C THR A 99 16.31 -13.19 5.63
N THR A 100 17.14 -14.02 5.00
CA THR A 100 18.46 -14.38 5.53
C THR A 100 19.48 -13.55 4.77
N ARG A 101 20.28 -12.77 5.50
CA ARG A 101 21.48 -12.09 4.99
C ARG A 101 22.49 -13.14 4.52
N GLN A 102 22.34 -13.58 3.28
CA GLN A 102 23.40 -14.20 2.49
C GLN A 102 24.00 -13.15 1.55
N PRO A 103 25.28 -13.29 1.14
CA PRO A 103 25.87 -12.40 0.15
C PRO A 103 25.06 -12.49 -1.14
N GLY A 104 24.32 -11.43 -1.45
CA GLY A 104 23.65 -11.21 -2.72
C GLY A 104 22.62 -12.26 -3.14
N ILE A 105 21.45 -12.31 -2.49
CA ILE A 105 20.27 -12.89 -3.15
C ILE A 105 19.85 -11.93 -4.26
N LYS A 106 20.25 -12.24 -5.49
CA LYS A 106 19.78 -11.54 -6.69
C LYS A 106 18.34 -12.00 -6.96
N VAL A 107 17.37 -11.18 -6.58
CA VAL A 107 15.96 -11.38 -6.95
C VAL A 107 15.75 -10.84 -8.36
N ASN A 108 15.40 -11.70 -9.31
CA ASN A 108 15.06 -11.32 -10.68
C ASN A 108 13.54 -11.33 -10.89
N SER A 109 12.91 -10.17 -10.73
CA SER A 109 11.51 -9.99 -11.08
C SER A 109 11.41 -9.48 -12.52
N ASN A 110 11.10 -10.38 -13.46
CA ASN A 110 10.82 -9.98 -14.84
C ASN A 110 9.37 -9.51 -14.93
N ILE A 111 9.18 -8.27 -15.35
CA ILE A 111 7.87 -7.71 -15.69
C ILE A 111 7.73 -7.78 -17.21
N SER A 112 6.87 -8.67 -17.70
CA SER A 112 6.48 -8.69 -19.11
C SER A 112 5.24 -7.82 -19.29
N ALA A 113 5.42 -6.70 -19.99
CA ALA A 113 4.36 -5.77 -20.32
C ALA A 113 4.13 -5.78 -21.83
N SER A 114 2.88 -5.93 -22.27
CA SER A 114 2.46 -5.85 -23.68
C SER A 114 1.53 -4.66 -23.90
N ASP A 115 1.48 -4.15 -25.14
CA ASP A 115 0.54 -3.16 -25.67
C ASP A 115 -0.14 -2.22 -24.65
N GLY A 116 0.45 -1.04 -24.46
CA GLY A 116 -0.17 0.04 -23.68
C GLY A 116 -0.17 -0.16 -22.16
N SER A 117 0.51 -1.20 -21.68
CA SER A 117 0.76 -1.42 -20.25
C SER A 117 1.57 -0.26 -19.65
N VAL A 118 1.03 0.33 -18.58
CA VAL A 118 1.75 1.33 -17.77
C VAL A 118 2.26 0.63 -16.53
N VAL A 119 3.58 0.42 -16.45
CA VAL A 119 4.22 -0.13 -15.26
C VAL A 119 4.50 1.03 -14.31
N TYR A 120 3.68 1.17 -13.27
CA TYR A 120 3.94 2.15 -12.21
C TYR A 120 5.12 1.69 -11.34
N SER A 121 5.91 2.65 -10.87
CA SER A 121 7.20 2.47 -10.19
C SER A 121 7.19 1.32 -9.18
N PRO A 122 8.17 0.39 -9.23
CA PRO A 122 8.24 -0.68 -8.23
C PRO A 122 8.50 -0.07 -6.85
N ILE A 123 7.68 -0.45 -5.86
CA ILE A 123 7.89 -0.05 -4.46
C ILE A 123 8.87 -1.04 -3.84
N ILE A 124 10.09 -0.60 -3.58
CA ILE A 124 11.13 -1.41 -2.93
C ILE A 124 11.17 -0.99 -1.46
N THR A 125 10.57 -1.79 -0.59
CA THR A 125 10.62 -1.61 0.86
C THR A 125 11.65 -2.52 1.50
N GLY A 126 12.42 -2.02 2.47
CA GLY A 126 13.38 -2.82 3.24
C GLY A 126 14.80 -2.93 2.64
N ALA A 127 15.16 -2.10 1.65
CA ALA A 127 16.53 -2.07 1.13
C ALA A 127 17.49 -1.48 2.16
N SER A 128 18.34 -2.33 2.78
CA SER A 128 19.37 -1.86 3.70
C SER A 128 20.65 -1.45 2.95
N LEU A 129 20.93 -0.15 2.89
CA LEU A 129 22.27 0.46 2.75
C LEU A 129 23.11 0.16 1.48
N GLY A 130 22.53 0.13 0.27
CA GLY A 130 23.29 0.07 -0.98
C GLY A 130 22.66 0.89 -2.12
N SER A 131 23.47 1.37 -3.08
CA SER A 131 22.95 2.03 -4.28
C SER A 131 22.24 1.00 -5.16
N ILE A 132 21.02 1.32 -5.59
CA ILE A 132 20.24 0.44 -6.48
C ILE A 132 20.62 0.79 -7.93
N GLU A 133 21.19 -0.16 -8.67
CA GLU A 133 21.49 -0.02 -10.09
C GLU A 133 20.39 -0.69 -10.92
N MET A 134 19.77 0.04 -11.85
CA MET A 134 18.69 -0.45 -12.71
C MET A 134 19.15 -0.46 -14.17
N ASN A 135 19.30 -1.64 -14.76
CA ASN A 135 19.66 -1.80 -16.17
C ASN A 135 18.43 -2.26 -16.97
N MET A 136 18.07 -1.49 -18.01
CA MET A 136 16.94 -1.78 -18.89
C MET A 136 17.44 -2.38 -20.22
N THR A 137 16.81 -3.44 -20.72
CA THR A 137 17.08 -4.02 -22.03
C THR A 137 15.78 -4.13 -22.82
N LEU A 138 15.70 -3.44 -23.95
CA LEU A 138 14.55 -3.47 -24.85
C LEU A 138 14.80 -4.51 -25.94
N ALA A 139 13.96 -5.53 -26.02
CA ALA A 139 13.95 -6.44 -27.16
C ALA A 139 13.15 -5.79 -28.32
N PRO A 140 13.63 -5.86 -29.58
CA PRO A 140 12.92 -5.30 -30.72
C PRO A 140 11.60 -6.04 -30.97
N LEU A 141 10.48 -5.31 -31.06
CA LEU A 141 9.14 -5.85 -31.32
C LEU A 141 9.05 -6.48 -32.72
N SER A 142 8.44 -7.67 -32.80
CA SER A 142 7.87 -8.20 -34.04
C SER A 142 6.47 -7.60 -34.22
N LEU A 143 6.30 -6.69 -35.18
CA LEU A 143 5.00 -6.05 -35.46
C LEU A 143 3.93 -7.10 -35.81
N THR A 144 2.85 -7.14 -35.04
CA THR A 144 1.52 -7.40 -35.60
C THR A 144 0.57 -6.30 -35.10
N ARG A 145 -0.11 -5.68 -36.06
CA ARG A 145 -0.81 -4.40 -35.97
C ARG A 145 -2.30 -4.70 -36.04
N SER A 146 -3.10 -4.18 -35.11
CA SER A 146 -4.49 -3.80 -35.40
C SER A 146 -5.03 -2.77 -34.41
N ASP A 147 -5.50 -1.69 -35.02
CA ASP A 147 -6.09 -0.44 -34.55
C ASP A 147 -7.15 -0.49 -33.42
N GLN A 148 -6.99 0.37 -32.41
CA GLN A 148 -7.95 1.45 -32.05
C GLN A 148 -7.36 2.41 -30.98
N LYS A 149 -7.34 3.71 -31.30
CA LYS A 149 -6.95 4.90 -30.49
C LYS A 149 -8.18 5.42 -29.68
N PRO A 150 -8.10 6.42 -28.76
CA PRO A 150 -6.97 7.30 -28.46
C PRO A 150 -6.67 7.67 -26.99
N GLY A 151 -5.43 8.11 -26.73
CA GLY A 151 -5.20 9.32 -25.94
C GLY A 151 -4.29 9.24 -24.71
N ARG A 152 -3.04 8.77 -24.83
CA ARG A 152 -2.00 9.08 -23.82
C ARG A 152 -0.73 9.50 -24.53
N GLU A 153 -0.22 10.68 -24.16
CA GLU A 153 1.21 11.07 -24.25
C GLU A 153 1.35 12.51 -23.70
N CYS A 154 1.66 12.60 -22.41
CA CYS A 154 2.61 13.59 -21.88
C CYS A 154 3.59 12.76 -21.05
N GLU A 155 4.74 12.46 -21.63
CA GLU A 155 5.85 11.76 -20.98
C GLU A 155 6.42 12.68 -19.91
N HIS A 156 6.08 12.43 -18.64
CA HIS A 156 6.47 13.30 -17.55
C HIS A 156 7.95 13.10 -17.19
N ARG A 157 8.77 14.13 -17.41
CA ARG A 157 9.95 14.37 -16.58
C ARG A 157 9.48 14.48 -15.12
N THR A 158 10.17 13.79 -14.21
CA THR A 158 9.94 13.79 -12.76
C THR A 158 10.08 15.20 -12.17
N ILE A 159 9.02 16.00 -12.26
CA ILE A 159 8.90 17.20 -11.43
C ILE A 159 8.65 16.71 -10.01
N GLN A 160 9.68 16.80 -9.16
CA GLN A 160 9.60 16.44 -7.75
C GLN A 160 8.89 17.54 -6.93
N ASP A 161 8.78 18.75 -7.48
CA ASP A 161 8.20 19.92 -6.80
C ASP A 161 7.23 20.67 -7.74
N TYR A 162 5.98 20.18 -7.76
CA TYR A 162 4.90 20.74 -8.59
C TYR A 162 4.55 22.18 -8.18
N GLU A 163 4.67 22.50 -6.89
CA GLU A 163 4.42 23.84 -6.37
C GLU A 163 5.43 24.83 -6.94
N LYS A 164 6.72 24.48 -6.91
CA LYS A 164 7.78 25.29 -7.50
C LYS A 164 7.61 25.47 -9.00
N PHE A 165 7.29 24.39 -9.73
CA PHE A 165 7.06 24.45 -11.18
C PHE A 165 5.90 25.40 -11.54
N LEU A 166 4.77 25.31 -10.84
CA LEU A 166 3.62 26.18 -11.08
C LEU A 166 3.92 27.64 -10.73
N LYS A 167 4.65 27.89 -9.64
CA LYS A 167 5.08 29.25 -9.24
C LYS A 167 6.04 29.87 -10.27
N GLU A 168 7.02 29.12 -10.74
CA GLU A 168 8.00 29.58 -11.75
C GLU A 168 7.33 29.86 -13.10
N ASN A 169 6.29 29.10 -13.45
CA ASN A 169 5.56 29.24 -14.72
C ASN A 169 4.21 30.00 -14.59
N THR A 170 3.94 30.64 -13.44
CA THR A 170 2.66 31.30 -13.16
C THR A 170 2.30 32.37 -14.20
N SER A 171 3.26 33.19 -14.64
CA SER A 171 3.02 34.24 -15.64
C SER A 171 2.62 33.68 -17.00
N LEU A 172 3.28 32.60 -17.44
CA LEU A 172 3.01 31.94 -18.71
C LEU A 172 1.67 31.21 -18.68
N LEU A 173 1.36 30.53 -17.57
CA LEU A 173 0.07 29.88 -17.36
C LEU A 173 -1.09 30.90 -17.40
N VAL A 174 -0.97 32.00 -16.66
CA VAL A 174 -1.99 33.06 -16.65
C VAL A 174 -2.19 33.68 -18.03
N GLN A 175 -1.14 33.78 -18.86
CA GLN A 175 -1.23 34.42 -20.17
C GLN A 175 -1.74 33.48 -21.28
N ARG A 176 -1.37 32.19 -21.22
CA ARG A 176 -1.58 31.23 -22.31
C ARG A 176 -2.77 30.31 -22.12
N VAL A 177 -3.23 30.08 -20.89
CA VAL A 177 -4.39 29.21 -20.63
C VAL A 177 -5.66 29.94 -21.09
N LYS A 178 -6.35 29.33 -22.05
CA LYS A 178 -7.57 29.92 -22.65
C LYS A 178 -8.85 29.26 -22.16
N ASN A 179 -8.78 28.03 -21.66
CA ASN A 179 -9.95 27.28 -21.19
C ASN A 179 -9.75 26.77 -19.76
N ILE A 180 -10.18 27.56 -18.79
CA ILE A 180 -9.95 27.26 -17.36
C ILE A 180 -11.13 26.53 -16.74
N ASP A 181 -12.36 26.74 -17.22
CA ASP A 181 -13.52 26.09 -16.64
C ASP A 181 -13.42 24.55 -16.65
N PRO A 182 -12.93 23.89 -17.73
CA PRO A 182 -12.66 22.45 -17.73
C PRO A 182 -11.52 22.02 -16.79
N VAL A 183 -10.52 22.89 -16.61
CA VAL A 183 -9.43 22.66 -15.65
C VAL A 183 -10.02 22.66 -14.24
N ILE A 184 -10.83 23.67 -13.89
CA ILE A 184 -11.48 23.77 -12.58
C ILE A 184 -12.42 22.57 -12.32
N ASP A 185 -13.17 22.10 -13.31
CA ASP A 185 -14.06 20.94 -13.16
C ASP A 185 -13.31 19.64 -12.83
N ASP A 186 -12.06 19.52 -13.29
CA ASP A 186 -11.20 18.36 -12.98
C ASP A 186 -10.47 18.50 -11.64
N LEU A 187 -10.51 19.68 -10.99
CA LEU A 187 -9.97 19.88 -9.65
C LEU A 187 -11.06 19.67 -8.60
N ASP A 188 -10.79 18.77 -7.65
CA ASP A 188 -11.66 18.53 -6.48
C ASP A 188 -11.45 19.62 -5.40
N LEU A 189 -11.78 20.86 -5.75
CA LEU A 189 -11.71 22.01 -4.85
C LEU A 189 -13.06 22.25 -4.17
N HIS A 190 -13.02 22.87 -2.99
CA HIS A 190 -14.23 23.25 -2.27
C HIS A 190 -15.13 24.15 -3.14
N VAL A 191 -16.43 23.90 -3.08
CA VAL A 191 -17.45 24.57 -3.92
C VAL A 191 -17.36 26.09 -3.84
N GLU A 192 -17.06 26.64 -2.66
CA GLU A 192 -16.88 28.09 -2.47
C GLU A 192 -15.63 28.62 -3.18
N SER A 193 -14.52 27.87 -3.18
CA SER A 193 -13.29 28.24 -3.89
C SER A 193 -13.51 28.22 -5.40
N VAL A 194 -14.20 27.20 -5.91
CA VAL A 194 -14.59 27.10 -7.32
C VAL A 194 -15.49 28.27 -7.74
N ALA A 195 -16.48 28.62 -6.90
CA ALA A 195 -17.37 29.74 -7.15
C ALA A 195 -16.62 31.09 -7.18
N ASN A 196 -15.68 31.31 -6.26
CA ASN A 196 -14.86 32.53 -6.22
C ASN A 196 -13.95 32.67 -7.45
N VAL A 197 -13.37 31.56 -7.92
CA VAL A 197 -12.57 31.54 -9.14
C VAL A 197 -13.45 31.83 -10.36
N ARG A 198 -14.60 31.15 -10.50
CA ARG A 198 -15.54 31.36 -11.62
C ARG A 198 -16.17 32.73 -11.67
N ALA A 199 -16.30 33.41 -10.53
CA ALA A 199 -16.80 34.77 -10.45
C ALA A 199 -15.86 35.81 -11.10
N LYS A 200 -14.63 35.43 -11.48
CA LYS A 200 -13.70 36.35 -12.18
C LYS A 200 -14.10 36.55 -13.65
N PRO A 201 -13.97 37.78 -14.17
CA PRO A 201 -14.50 38.16 -15.49
C PRO A 201 -13.69 37.63 -16.67
N THR A 202 -12.42 37.27 -16.46
CA THR A 202 -11.52 36.81 -17.53
C THR A 202 -10.81 35.55 -17.10
N ASP A 203 -10.53 34.65 -18.05
CA ASP A 203 -9.82 33.41 -17.76
C ASP A 203 -8.45 33.69 -17.12
N GLN A 204 -7.71 34.69 -17.57
CA GLN A 204 -6.44 35.07 -16.94
C GLN A 204 -6.58 35.38 -15.43
N ASN A 205 -7.64 36.08 -15.04
CA ASN A 205 -7.92 36.36 -13.64
C ASN A 205 -8.40 35.11 -12.89
N LYS A 206 -9.16 34.22 -13.55
CA LYS A 206 -9.51 32.90 -12.99
C LYS A 206 -8.24 32.08 -12.71
N MET A 207 -7.27 32.03 -13.64
CA MET A 207 -6.02 31.26 -13.46
C MET A 207 -5.20 31.82 -12.29
N ARG A 208 -5.08 33.15 -12.21
CA ARG A 208 -4.35 33.81 -11.14
C ARG A 208 -4.98 33.52 -9.78
N GLU A 209 -6.30 33.60 -9.69
CA GLU A 209 -7.05 33.27 -8.47
C GLU A 209 -6.98 31.78 -8.15
N LEU A 210 -6.99 30.89 -9.14
CA LEU A 210 -6.83 29.46 -8.91
C LEU A 210 -5.46 29.14 -8.29
N LEU A 211 -4.40 29.78 -8.78
CA LEU A 211 -3.04 29.62 -8.28
C LEU A 211 -2.84 30.10 -6.84
N THR A 212 -3.69 30.98 -6.29
CA THR A 212 -3.61 31.36 -4.86
C THR A 212 -4.17 30.30 -3.91
N TYR A 213 -5.00 29.39 -4.41
CA TYR A 213 -5.51 28.24 -3.65
C TYR A 213 -4.55 27.04 -3.66
N VAL A 214 -3.53 27.06 -4.53
CA VAL A 214 -2.52 26.01 -4.64
C VAL A 214 -1.46 26.18 -3.55
N ASN A 215 -1.87 25.91 -2.31
CA ASN A 215 -1.00 25.98 -1.13
C ASN A 215 -0.61 24.60 -0.58
N CYS A 216 -1.03 23.53 -1.27
CA CYS A 216 -0.77 22.14 -0.88
C CYS A 216 -0.22 21.36 -2.05
N GLU A 217 0.72 20.45 -1.77
CA GLU A 217 1.36 19.58 -2.78
C GLU A 217 0.34 18.73 -3.55
N SER A 218 -0.71 18.26 -2.88
CA SER A 218 -1.82 17.53 -3.51
C SER A 218 -2.55 18.38 -4.55
N ILE A 219 -2.95 19.60 -4.18
CA ILE A 219 -3.67 20.53 -5.06
C ILE A 219 -2.77 20.97 -6.23
N ALA A 220 -1.48 21.18 -5.98
CA ALA A 220 -0.50 21.53 -7.02
C ALA A 220 -0.37 20.41 -8.06
N LYS A 221 -0.30 19.16 -7.60
CA LYS A 221 -0.25 17.99 -8.46
C LYS A 221 -1.53 17.82 -9.27
N ASP A 222 -2.69 18.02 -8.64
CA ASP A 222 -3.99 17.89 -9.32
C ASP A 222 -4.18 18.99 -10.36
N LEU A 223 -3.78 20.24 -10.05
CA LEU A 223 -3.76 21.32 -11.03
C LEU A 223 -2.85 21.02 -12.21
N PHE A 224 -1.65 20.53 -11.94
CA PHE A 224 -0.70 20.17 -12.97
C PHE A 224 -1.25 19.07 -13.89
N ASN A 225 -1.90 18.04 -13.33
CA ASN A 225 -2.53 16.98 -14.11
C ASN A 225 -3.68 17.51 -14.97
N ALA A 226 -4.53 18.39 -14.43
CA ALA A 226 -5.63 19.01 -15.16
C ALA A 226 -5.12 19.89 -16.32
N LEU A 227 -4.04 20.65 -16.11
CA LEU A 227 -3.36 21.40 -17.16
C LEU A 227 -2.77 20.49 -18.24
N CYS A 228 -2.14 19.37 -17.86
CA CYS A 228 -1.68 18.36 -18.82
C CYS A 228 -2.81 17.71 -19.61
N LYS A 229 -4.04 17.71 -19.09
CA LYS A 229 -5.21 17.14 -19.77
C LYS A 229 -5.81 18.11 -20.79
N HIS A 230 -6.00 19.37 -20.41
CA HIS A 230 -6.70 20.37 -21.22
C HIS A 230 -5.79 21.25 -22.07
N GLU A 231 -4.56 21.50 -21.61
CA GLU A 231 -3.60 22.45 -22.21
C GLU A 231 -2.26 21.76 -22.52
N LYS A 232 -2.33 20.58 -23.16
CA LYS A 232 -1.18 19.72 -23.52
C LYS A 232 -0.05 20.46 -24.23
N HIS A 233 -0.40 21.30 -25.20
CA HIS A 233 0.58 22.06 -25.98
C HIS A 233 1.37 23.04 -25.11
N LEU A 234 0.70 23.72 -24.18
CA LEU A 234 1.34 24.62 -23.23
C LEU A 234 2.23 23.86 -22.27
N MET A 235 1.74 22.77 -21.69
CA MET A 235 2.52 21.98 -20.73
C MET A 235 3.76 21.35 -21.36
N ASN A 236 3.68 20.85 -22.60
CA ASN A 236 4.84 20.32 -23.31
C ASN A 236 5.88 21.41 -23.63
N GLU A 237 5.46 22.65 -23.92
CA GLU A 237 6.36 23.79 -24.11
C GLU A 237 7.07 24.17 -22.80
N LEU A 238 6.31 24.28 -21.70
CA LEU A 238 6.86 24.59 -20.37
C LEU A 238 7.80 23.49 -19.86
N LEU A 239 7.43 22.23 -20.05
CA LEU A 239 8.26 21.06 -19.72
C LEU A 239 9.50 20.96 -20.59
N SER A 240 9.51 21.55 -21.78
CA SER A 240 10.69 21.59 -22.66
C SER A 240 11.70 22.63 -22.20
N SER A 241 11.23 23.73 -21.58
CA SER A 241 12.06 24.81 -21.04
C SER A 241 12.51 24.64 -19.58
N TYR A 242 11.93 23.67 -18.86
CA TYR A 242 12.25 23.31 -17.48
C TYR A 242 13.30 22.21 -17.40
#